data_AF-A0A961I7N5-F1
#
_entry.id   AF-A0A961I7N5-F1
#
_cell.length_a   1.000
_cell.length_b   1.000
_cell.length_c   1.000
_cell.angle_alpha   90.00
_cell.angle_beta   90.00
_cell.angle_gamma   90.00
#
_symmetry.space_group_name_H-M   'P 1'
#
loop_
_entity.id
_entity.type
_entity.pdbx_description
1 polymer ?
#
loop_
_entity_poly.entity_id
_entity_poly.type
_entity_poly.pdbx_seq_one_letter_code
_entity_poly.pdbx_strand_id
1 'polypeptide(L)'
;MIKLYVYPPAMGFPSPSPFCMKLMVWFKLTGLHHTVEYTSVPLSAPKKKLPYIDHDGDIIGDSSLIIEYLCKRFPEAAALDRSLKPEQRATGLAFQRLIEEHLYWSLVYS
;
A
#
# COMPACT_ATOMS: atom_id res chain seq x y z
N MET A 1 4.59 -16.72 -1.38
CA MET A 1 4.78 -16.03 -0.07
C MET A 1 4.94 -14.54 -0.34
N ILE A 2 4.21 -13.69 0.39
CA ILE A 2 4.26 -12.23 0.20
C ILE A 2 5.31 -11.62 1.15
N LYS A 3 6.29 -10.93 0.58
CA LYS A 3 7.23 -10.07 1.32
C LYS A 3 6.89 -8.61 1.05
N LEU A 4 6.57 -7.85 2.10
CA LEU A 4 6.28 -6.43 2.03
C LEU A 4 7.52 -5.63 2.39
N TYR A 5 7.98 -4.77 1.48
CA TYR A 5 9.13 -3.90 1.69
C TYR A 5 8.68 -2.47 2.02
N VAL A 6 9.10 -1.97 3.18
CA VAL A 6 8.72 -0.64 3.71
C VAL A 6 9.92 0.08 4.36
N TYR A 7 9.80 1.40 4.55
CA TYR A 7 10.81 2.13 5.33
C TYR A 7 10.77 1.70 6.80
N PRO A 8 11.93 1.66 7.49
CA PRO A 8 12.00 1.38 8.92
C PRO A 8 11.21 2.41 9.75
N PRO A 9 10.77 2.05 10.96
CA PRO A 9 10.10 2.97 11.87
C PRO A 9 10.92 4.24 12.12
N ALA A 10 10.26 5.40 12.10
CA ALA A 10 10.87 6.70 12.34
C ALA A 10 9.82 7.68 12.85
N MET A 11 10.26 8.72 13.59
CA MET A 11 9.39 9.80 14.08
C MET A 11 8.19 9.31 14.92
N GLY A 12 8.32 8.15 15.60
CA GLY A 12 7.24 7.55 16.38
C GLY A 12 6.19 6.79 15.56
N PHE A 13 6.37 6.67 14.24
CA PHE A 13 5.48 5.94 13.34
C PHE A 13 6.07 4.59 12.90
N PRO A 14 5.23 3.60 12.54
CA PRO A 14 5.69 2.33 11.96
C PRO A 14 6.50 2.50 10.67
N SER A 15 6.27 3.60 9.95
CA SER A 15 7.04 4.01 8.79
C SER A 15 6.86 5.51 8.56
N PRO A 16 7.89 6.27 8.13
CA PRO A 16 7.74 7.68 7.80
C PRO A 16 6.95 7.93 6.49
N SER A 17 6.70 6.90 5.69
CA SER A 17 5.96 7.01 4.43
C SER A 17 4.47 6.71 4.65
N PRO A 18 3.56 7.63 4.29
CA PRO A 18 2.12 7.38 4.38
C PRO A 18 1.68 6.20 3.49
N PHE A 19 2.34 5.99 2.35
CA PHE A 19 2.06 4.87 1.45
C PHE A 19 2.49 3.53 2.05
N CYS A 20 3.61 3.48 2.78
CA CYS A 20 4.02 2.29 3.52
C CYS A 20 3.02 1.97 4.63
N MET A 21 2.62 2.99 5.41
CA MET A 21 1.63 2.83 6.48
C MET A 21 0.27 2.34 5.94
N LYS A 22 -0.19 2.88 4.79
CA LYS A 22 -1.40 2.42 4.10
C LYS A 22 -1.38 0.91 3.88
N LEU A 23 -0.29 0.37 3.34
CA LEU A 23 -0.18 -1.08 3.13
C LEU A 23 -0.10 -1.87 4.44
N MET A 24 0.71 -1.43 5.40
CA MET A 24 0.81 -2.13 6.70
C MET A 24 -0.56 -2.25 7.37
N VAL A 25 -1.36 -1.18 7.34
CA VAL A 25 -2.74 -1.19 7.86
C VAL A 25 -3.62 -2.09 7.01
N TRP A 26 -3.56 -2.00 5.68
CA TRP A 26 -4.36 -2.84 4.79
C TRP A 26 -4.10 -4.34 5.01
N PHE A 27 -2.84 -4.77 5.13
CA PHE A 27 -2.49 -6.14 5.44
C PHE A 27 -2.99 -6.57 6.82
N LYS A 28 -2.90 -5.69 7.83
CA LYS A 28 -3.44 -5.94 9.17
C LYS A 28 -4.97 -6.15 9.13
N LEU A 29 -5.68 -5.35 8.33
CA LEU A 29 -7.14 -5.42 8.21
C LEU A 29 -7.61 -6.64 7.42
N THR A 30 -6.88 -7.05 6.39
CA THR A 30 -7.22 -8.25 5.61
C THR A 30 -6.79 -9.56 6.27
N GLY A 31 -5.84 -9.50 7.20
CA GLY A 31 -5.24 -10.70 7.80
C GLY A 31 -4.40 -11.51 6.80
N LEU A 32 -4.10 -10.96 5.62
CA LEU A 32 -3.35 -11.66 4.59
C LEU A 32 -1.91 -11.90 5.08
N HIS A 33 -1.49 -13.17 5.08
CA HIS A 33 -0.18 -13.56 5.58
C HIS A 33 0.94 -12.95 4.75
N HIS A 34 1.85 -12.22 5.40
CA HIS A 34 3.00 -11.57 4.78
C HIS A 34 4.14 -11.43 5.79
N THR A 35 5.36 -11.26 5.30
CA THR A 35 6.50 -10.78 6.12
C THR A 35 6.76 -9.31 5.82
N VAL A 36 7.32 -8.58 6.79
CA VAL A 36 7.71 -7.18 6.63
C VAL A 36 9.23 -7.10 6.60
N GLU A 37 9.76 -6.56 5.51
CA GLU A 37 11.18 -6.33 5.28
C GLU A 37 11.45 -4.82 5.30
N TYR A 38 12.33 -4.39 6.19
CA TYR A 38 12.70 -2.97 6.27
C TYR A 38 13.86 -2.66 5.33
N THR A 39 13.71 -1.61 4.52
CA THR A 39 14.79 -1.09 3.68
C THR A 39 14.70 0.42 3.55
N SER A 40 15.84 1.08 3.49
CA SER A 40 15.94 2.52 3.16
C SER A 40 16.34 2.74 1.71
N VAL A 41 16.62 1.67 0.96
CA VAL A 41 17.22 1.70 -0.38
C VAL A 41 16.36 0.87 -1.34
N PRO A 42 15.41 1.49 -2.07
CA PRO A 42 14.47 0.79 -2.92
C PRO A 42 15.03 0.48 -4.32
N LEU A 43 16.28 0.02 -4.43
CA LEU A 43 16.92 -0.22 -5.73
C LEU A 43 16.21 -1.30 -6.56
N SER A 44 15.65 -2.31 -5.89
CA SER A 44 14.91 -3.39 -6.52
C SER A 44 13.43 -3.04 -6.81
N ALA A 45 12.95 -1.87 -6.38
CA ALA A 45 11.57 -1.47 -6.58
C ALA A 45 11.36 -0.95 -8.02
N PRO A 46 10.25 -1.28 -8.70
CA PRO A 46 10.01 -0.89 -10.10
C PRO A 46 10.05 0.63 -10.34
N LYS A 47 9.67 1.43 -9.33
CA LYS A 47 9.69 2.90 -9.37
C LYS A 47 10.81 3.52 -8.53
N LYS A 48 11.75 2.74 -8.00
CA LYS A 48 12.75 3.16 -6.99
C LYS A 48 12.11 3.86 -5.78
N LYS A 49 10.93 3.40 -5.37
CA LYS A 49 10.12 3.95 -4.28
C LYS A 49 9.55 2.82 -3.43
N LEU A 50 9.35 3.10 -2.15
CA LEU A 50 8.58 2.23 -1.26
C LEU A 50 7.15 2.76 -1.12
N PRO A 51 6.17 1.87 -0.87
CA PRO A 51 6.34 0.43 -0.69
C PRO A 51 6.36 -0.36 -2.00
N TYR A 52 6.89 -1.58 -1.91
CA TYR A 52 6.69 -2.64 -2.91
C TYR A 52 6.51 -4.01 -2.23
N ILE A 53 6.00 -4.99 -2.97
CA ILE A 53 5.99 -6.39 -2.57
C ILE A 53 6.82 -7.25 -3.51
N ASP A 54 7.35 -8.35 -2.99
CA ASP A 54 7.77 -9.53 -3.75
C ASP A 54 6.75 -10.63 -3.43
N HIS A 55 6.04 -11.09 -4.45
CA HIS A 55 5.12 -12.21 -4.36
C HIS A 55 5.60 -13.33 -5.28
N ASP A 56 6.35 -14.28 -4.72
CA ASP A 56 6.90 -15.44 -5.43
C ASP A 56 7.75 -15.06 -6.68
N GLY A 57 8.49 -13.97 -6.58
CA GLY A 57 9.36 -13.45 -7.65
C GLY A 57 8.73 -12.31 -8.46
N ASP A 58 7.41 -12.12 -8.36
CA ASP A 58 6.75 -10.97 -8.98
C ASP A 58 6.93 -9.73 -8.10
N ILE A 59 7.57 -8.69 -8.65
CA ILE A 59 7.81 -7.44 -7.94
C ILE A 59 6.77 -6.40 -8.34
N ILE A 60 5.94 -5.96 -7.38
CA ILE A 60 4.90 -4.96 -7.59
C ILE A 60 5.15 -3.78 -6.66
N GLY A 61 5.34 -2.59 -7.22
CA GLY A 61 5.41 -1.32 -6.48
C GLY A 61 4.09 -0.58 -6.51
N ASP A 62 3.99 0.50 -5.73
CA ASP A 62 2.81 1.38 -5.61
C ASP A 62 1.70 0.78 -4.74
N SER A 63 1.40 1.44 -3.62
CA SER A 63 0.44 0.92 -2.63
C SER A 63 -0.94 0.57 -3.20
N SER A 64 -1.41 1.31 -4.21
CA SER A 64 -2.72 1.12 -4.80
C SER A 64 -2.73 -0.04 -5.79
N LEU A 65 -1.68 -0.15 -6.62
CA LEU A 65 -1.52 -1.26 -7.55
C LEU A 65 -1.30 -2.59 -6.83
N ILE A 66 -0.57 -2.56 -5.71
CA ILE A 66 -0.38 -3.73 -4.85
C ILE A 66 -1.71 -4.23 -4.30
N ILE A 67 -2.55 -3.35 -3.76
CA ILE A 67 -3.88 -3.72 -3.26
C ILE A 67 -4.73 -4.29 -4.39
N GLU A 68 -4.74 -3.66 -5.56
CA GLU A 68 -5.49 -4.18 -6.71
C GLU A 68 -5.02 -5.58 -7.13
N TYR A 69 -3.71 -5.79 -7.23
CA TYR A 69 -3.10 -7.07 -7.56
C TYR A 69 -3.48 -8.15 -6.53
N LEU A 70 -3.37 -7.85 -5.23
CA LEU A 70 -3.67 -8.80 -4.17
C LEU A 70 -5.17 -9.11 -4.09
N CYS A 71 -6.05 -8.13 -4.25
CA CYS A 71 -7.50 -8.36 -4.30
C CYS A 71 -7.92 -9.27 -5.47
N LYS A 72 -7.22 -9.19 -6.62
CA LYS A 72 -7.45 -10.10 -7.75
C LYS A 72 -6.98 -11.52 -7.45
N ARG A 73 -5.91 -11.68 -6.67
CA ARG A 73 -5.29 -12.99 -6.37
C ARG A 73 -5.90 -13.68 -5.15
N PHE A 74 -6.34 -12.91 -4.16
CA PHE A 74 -6.87 -13.35 -2.86
C PHE A 74 -8.25 -12.72 -2.64
N PRO A 75 -9.34 -13.38 -3.06
CA PRO A 75 -10.70 -12.85 -2.95
C PRO A 75 -11.15 -12.51 -1.51
N GLU A 76 -10.54 -13.15 -0.51
CA GLU A 76 -10.70 -12.83 0.91
C GLU A 76 -10.17 -11.44 1.28
N ALA A 77 -9.09 -10.98 0.65
CA ALA A 77 -8.54 -9.65 0.87
C ALA A 77 -9.43 -8.55 0.27
N ALA A 78 -10.19 -8.87 -0.78
CA ALA A 78 -11.18 -7.99 -1.38
C ALA A 78 -12.46 -7.82 -0.52
N ALA A 79 -12.55 -8.50 0.63
CA ALA A 79 -13.72 -8.44 1.51
C ALA A 79 -13.93 -7.04 2.14
N LEU A 80 -12.87 -6.24 2.32
CA LEU A 80 -12.94 -4.93 2.98
C LEU A 80 -13.98 -3.99 2.34
N ASP A 81 -14.05 -3.98 1.01
CA ASP A 81 -14.95 -3.10 0.26
C ASP A 81 -16.19 -3.82 -0.28
N ARG A 82 -16.39 -5.10 0.08
CA ARG A 82 -17.42 -5.95 -0.54
C ARG A 82 -18.84 -5.38 -0.42
N SER A 83 -19.13 -4.66 0.67
CA SER A 83 -20.43 -4.04 0.90
C SER A 83 -20.64 -2.71 0.17
N LEU A 84 -19.60 -2.14 -0.43
CA LEU A 84 -19.69 -0.85 -1.11
C LEU A 84 -20.36 -0.97 -2.48
N LYS A 85 -21.36 -0.11 -2.70
CA LYS A 85 -22.01 0.11 -4.00
C LYS A 85 -21.03 0.75 -5.01
N PRO A 86 -21.27 0.63 -6.33
CA PRO A 86 -20.42 1.24 -7.34
C PRO A 86 -20.16 2.75 -7.13
N GLU A 87 -21.16 3.51 -6.70
CA GLU A 87 -21.06 4.95 -6.48
C GLU A 87 -20.18 5.28 -5.26
N GLN A 88 -20.25 4.45 -4.22
CA GLN A 88 -19.42 4.58 -3.02
C GLN A 88 -17.96 4.26 -3.34
N ARG A 89 -17.72 3.24 -4.17
CA ARG A 89 -16.37 2.91 -4.66
C ARG A 89 -15.80 4.05 -5.50
N ALA A 90 -16.60 4.64 -6.38
CA ALA A 90 -16.18 5.78 -7.19
C ALA A 90 -15.84 7.00 -6.32
N THR A 91 -16.64 7.26 -5.29
CA THR A 91 -16.39 8.34 -4.32
C THR A 91 -15.11 8.09 -3.53
N GLY A 92 -14.91 6.87 -3.02
CA GLY A 92 -13.68 6.47 -2.33
C GLY A 92 -12.44 6.65 -3.21
N LEU A 93 -12.53 6.24 -4.47
CA LEU A 93 -11.45 6.45 -5.45
C LEU A 93 -11.17 7.94 -5.67
N ALA A 94 -12.19 8.78 -5.77
CA ALA A 94 -12.01 10.22 -5.94
C ALA A 94 -11.25 10.86 -4.75
N PHE A 95 -11.65 10.53 -3.51
CA PHE A 95 -10.95 10.98 -2.31
C PHE A 95 -9.52 10.45 -2.25
N GLN A 96 -9.32 9.18 -2.59
CA GLN A 96 -8.00 8.58 -2.62
C GLN A 96 -7.06 9.34 -3.57
N ARG A 97 -7.50 9.67 -4.80
CA ARG A 97 -6.69 10.44 -5.75
C ARG A 97 -6.43 11.86 -5.29
N LEU A 98 -7.44 12.53 -4.72
CA LEU A 98 -7.26 13.86 -4.14
C LEU A 98 -6.18 13.86 -3.05
N ILE A 99 -6.24 12.90 -2.13
CA ILE A 99 -5.31 12.83 -1.00
C ILE A 99 -3.91 12.42 -1.47
N GLU A 100 -3.80 11.35 -2.26
CA GLU A 100 -2.52 10.74 -2.61
C GLU A 100 -1.75 11.50 -3.69
N GLU A 101 -2.43 12.13 -4.65
CA GLU A 101 -1.78 12.77 -5.79
C GLU A 101 -1.71 14.30 -5.67
N HIS A 102 -2.64 14.93 -4.94
CA HIS A 102 -2.72 16.39 -4.85
C HIS A 102 -2.37 16.91 -3.45
N LEU A 103 -3.02 16.42 -2.39
CA LEU A 103 -2.80 16.93 -1.03
C LEU A 103 -1.51 16.39 -0.39
N TYR A 104 -1.00 15.25 -0.85
CA TYR A 104 0.28 14.70 -0.38
C TYR A 104 1.42 15.71 -0.43
N TRP A 105 1.47 16.57 -1.45
CA TRP A 105 2.53 17.57 -1.60
C TRP A 105 2.54 18.63 -0.51
N SER A 106 1.37 18.92 0.09
CA SER A 106 1.31 19.83 1.24
C SER A 106 2.09 19.29 2.43
N LEU A 107 2.17 17.97 2.62
CA LEU A 107 2.98 17.34 3.67
C LEU A 107 4.47 17.33 3.33
N VAL A 108 4.82 17.28 2.04
CA VAL A 108 6.23 17.30 1.60
C VAL A 108 6.87 18.68 1.76
N TYR A 109 6.08 19.75 1.60
CA TYR A 109 6.55 21.13 1.64
C TYR A 109 6.15 21.91 2.90
N SER A 110 5.62 21.23 3.94
CA SER A 110 5.29 21.81 5.24
C SER A 110 6.45 21.79 6.23
#